data_AF-A0A4V0X4W8-F1
#
_entry.id   AF-A0A4V0X4W8-F1
#
_cell.length_a   1.000
_cell.length_b   1.000
_cell.length_c   1.000
_cell.angle_alpha   90.00
_cell.angle_beta   90.00
_cell.angle_gamma   90.00
#
_symmetry.space_group_name_H-M   'P 1'
#
loop_
_entity.id
_entity.type
_entity.pdbx_description
1 polymer ?
#
loop_
_entity_poly.entity_id
_entity_poly.type
_entity_poly.pdbx_seq_one_letter_code
_entity_poly.pdbx_strand_id
1 'polypeptide(L)' 'MEKLQYLEVIKQFIGKKPNTSYKATKSGKKAFTEHLDALEKLIRSSN' A
#
# COMPACT_ATOMS: atom_id res chain seq x y z
N MET A 1 -11.11 -6.29 -8.16
CA MET A 1 -9.78 -5.98 -7.61
C MET A 1 -9.81 -4.93 -6.49
N GLU A 2 -10.97 -4.48 -6.02
CA GLU A 2 -11.10 -3.44 -4.97
C GLU A 2 -10.93 -3.96 -3.53
N LYS A 3 -10.64 -5.24 -3.34
CA LYS A 3 -10.85 -5.97 -2.07
C LYS A 3 -9.58 -6.30 -1.29
N LEU A 4 -8.48 -5.65 -1.62
CA LEU A 4 -7.23 -5.86 -0.91
C LEU A 4 -6.99 -4.63 -0.04
N GLN A 5 -7.20 -4.82 1.25
CA GLN A 5 -7.21 -3.83 2.33
C GLN A 5 -5.80 -3.26 2.59
N TYR A 6 -5.08 -2.88 1.53
CA TYR A 6 -3.70 -2.43 1.53
C TYR A 6 -3.54 -0.96 1.90
N LEU A 7 -4.61 -0.18 1.71
CA LEU A 7 -4.70 1.23 2.04
C LEU A 7 -5.86 1.46 3.00
N GLU A 8 -5.56 2.06 4.14
CA GLU A 8 -6.51 2.59 5.11
C GLU A 8 -6.82 4.03 4.74
N VAL A 9 -8.11 4.32 4.55
CA VAL A 9 -8.60 5.65 4.22
C VAL A 9 -9.11 6.31 5.49
N ILE A 10 -8.43 7.37 5.93
CA ILE A 10 -8.74 8.10 7.14
C ILE A 10 -9.36 9.43 6.73
N LYS A 11 -10.68 9.56 6.94
CA LYS A 11 -11.41 10.82 6.71
C LYS A 11 -11.58 11.55 8.02
N GLN A 12 -11.05 12.76 8.09
CA GLN A 12 -11.16 13.65 9.24
C GLN A 12 -11.62 15.01 8.74
N PHE A 13 -12.44 15.71 9.53
CA PHE A 13 -12.79 17.10 9.26
C PHE A 13 -11.92 17.99 10.13
N ILE A 14 -11.10 18.83 9.51
CA ILE A 14 -10.30 19.83 10.20
C ILE A 14 -11.00 21.18 9.95
N GLY A 15 -11.77 21.64 10.94
CA GLY A 15 -12.72 22.73 10.76
C GLY A 15 -13.87 22.34 9.82
N LYS A 16 -14.18 23.19 8.82
CA LYS A 16 -15.23 22.95 7.80
C LYS A 16 -14.71 22.25 6.53
N LYS A 17 -13.44 21.80 6.50
CA LYS A 17 -12.83 21.17 5.32
C LYS A 17 -12.61 19.67 5.56
N PRO A 18 -13.10 18.80 4.65
CA PRO A 18 -12.78 17.38 4.70
C PRO A 18 -11.31 17.18 4.35
N ASN A 19 -10.58 16.48 5.22
CA ASN A 19 -9.22 16.04 5.00
C ASN A 19 -9.20 14.52 4.91
N THR A 20 -8.81 13.99 3.75
CA THR A 20 -8.69 12.55 3.53
C THR A 20 -7.23 12.20 3.46
N SER A 21 -6.77 11.38 4.40
CA SER A 21 -5.41 10.82 4.40
C SER A 21 -5.46 9.34 4.06
N TYR A 22 -4.46 8.88 3.33
CA TYR A 22 -4.29 7.48 2.96
C TYR A 22 -3.08 6.92 3.69
N LYS A 23 -3.20 5.73 4.26
CA LYS A 23 -2.12 5.06 4.98
C LYS A 23 -1.98 3.63 4.52
N ALA A 24 -0.76 3.18 4.25
CA ALA A 24 -0.53 1.77 3.95
C ALA A 24 -0.79 0.91 5.20
N THR A 25 -1.65 -0.10 5.07
CA THR A 25 -1.88 -1.08 6.14
C THR A 25 -0.67 -1.99 6.32
N LYS A 26 -0.58 -2.68 7.45
CA LYS A 26 0.49 -3.65 7.69
C LYS A 26 0.51 -4.74 6.60
N SER A 27 -0.67 -5.20 6.17
CA SER A 27 -0.80 -6.17 5.09
C SER A 27 -0.38 -5.59 3.74
N GLY A 28 -0.73 -4.33 3.45
CA GLY A 28 -0.32 -3.64 2.22
C GLY A 28 1.20 -3.45 2.13
N LYS A 29 1.83 -3.08 3.25
CA LYS A 29 3.29 -2.99 3.33
C LYS A 29 3.95 -4.34 3.06
N LYS A 30 3.45 -5.41 3.69
CA LYS A 30 4.00 -6.76 3.50
C LYS A 30 3.85 -7.24 2.05
N ALA A 31 2.65 -7.13 1.49
CA ALA A 31 2.39 -7.51 0.10
C ALA A 31 3.26 -6.70 -0.88
N PHE A 32 3.50 -5.42 -0.61
CA PHE A 32 4.39 -4.60 -1.42
C PHE A 32 5.85 -5.05 -1.32
N THR A 33 6.34 -5.37 -0.13
CA THR A 33 7.69 -5.92 0.06
C THR A 33 7.85 -7.29 -0.63
N GLU A 34 6.87 -8.18 -0.51
CA GLU A 34 6.87 -9.47 -1.21
C GLU A 34 6.86 -9.29 -2.73
N HIS A 35 6.15 -8.28 -3.23
CA HIS A 35 6.16 -7.95 -4.65
C HIS A 35 7.54 -7.46 -5.12
N LEU A 36 8.19 -6.59 -4.34
CA LEU A 36 9.56 -6.13 -4.64
C LEU A 36 10.58 -7.28 -4.61
N ASP A 37 10.48 -8.20 -3.66
CA ASP A 37 11.34 -9.39 -3.57
C ASP A 37 11.18 -10.30 -4.79
N ALA A 38 9.95 -10.50 -5.27
CA ALA A 38 9.69 -11.27 -6.49
C ALA A 38 10.31 -10.60 -7.74
N LEU A 39 10.23 -9.26 -7.82
CA LEU A 39 10.86 -8.49 -8.90
C LEU A 39 12.38 -8.57 -8.83
N GLU A 40 12.97 -8.45 -7.63
CA GLU A 40 14.42 -8.61 -7.44
C GLU A 40 14.90 -10.00 -7.88
N LYS A 41 14.17 -11.05 -7.47
CA LYS A 41 14.48 -12.44 -7.88
C LYS A 41 14.39 -12.63 -9.38
N LEU A 42 13.41 -12.03 -10.06
CA LEU A 42 13.30 -12.06 -11.51
C LEU A 42 14.50 -11.40 -12.18
N ILE A 43 14.91 -10.22 -11.73
CA ILE A 43 16.06 -9.50 -12.26
C ILE A 43 17.36 -10.28 -12.02
N ARG A 44 17.55 -10.84 -10.82
CA ARG A 44 18.72 -11.66 -10.47
C ARG A 44 18.78 -12.99 -11.23
N SER A 45 17.64 -13.57 -11.59
CA SER A 45 17.59 -14.81 -12.37
C SER A 45 17.82 -14.59 -13.87
N SER A 46 17.70 -13.34 -14.33
CA SER A 46 17.90 -12.97 -15.72
C SER A 46 19.34 -12.55 -16.05
N ASN A 47 20.28 -12.73 -15.12
CA ASN A 47 21.69 -12.31 -15.20
C ASN A 47 22.62 -13.49 -14.93
#